data_AF-A0A8H3CI22-F1
#
_entry.id   AF-A0A8H3CI22-F1
#
_cell.length_a   1.000
_cell.length_b   1.000
_cell.length_c   1.000
_cell.angle_alpha   90.00
_cell.angle_beta   90.00
_cell.angle_gamma   90.00
#
_symmetry.space_group_name_H-M   'P 1'
#
loop_
_entity.id
_entity.type
_entity.pdbx_description
1 polymer ?
#
loop_
_entity_poly.entity_id
_entity_poly.type
_entity_poly.pdbx_seq_one_letter_code
_entity_poly.pdbx_strand_id
1 'polypeptide(L)'
;MWSLRNMEAGQYLNIWQNGSETRLAGSNVQTFWWLAQQHDQKNTTAICFPERQDTRVADLHEGNSGNDIPIKLLTWNGGDTQKWIFERISD
;
A
#
# COMPACT_ATOMS: atom_id res chain seq x y z
N MET A 1 5.85 -12.24 1.48
CA MET A 1 6.15 -10.98 2.18
C MET A 1 7.05 -10.17 1.27
N TRP A 2 6.77 -8.89 1.10
CA TRP A 2 7.38 -8.03 0.09
C TRP A 2 7.93 -6.75 0.73
N SER A 3 8.88 -6.10 0.06
CA SER A 3 9.29 -4.73 0.39
C SER A 3 9.04 -3.86 -0.84
N LEU A 4 8.58 -2.63 -0.64
CA LEU A 4 8.37 -1.68 -1.72
C LEU A 4 9.51 -0.66 -1.67
N ARG A 5 10.43 -0.75 -2.64
CA ARG A 5 11.59 0.14 -2.76
C ARG A 5 11.33 1.21 -3.81
N ASN A 6 11.56 2.47 -3.47
CA ASN A 6 11.60 3.54 -4.46
C ASN A 6 12.93 3.45 -5.23
N MET A 7 12.85 3.44 -6.57
CA MET A 7 14.01 3.26 -7.44
C MET A 7 14.99 4.44 -7.40
N GLU A 8 14.47 5.67 -7.32
CA GLU A 8 15.26 6.91 -7.30
C GLU A 8 16.02 7.06 -5.98
N ALA A 9 15.30 6.98 -4.85
CA ALA A 9 15.87 7.20 -3.53
C ALA A 9 16.61 5.95 -3.00
N GLY A 10 16.36 4.77 -3.57
CA GLY A 10 16.85 3.50 -3.04
C GLY A 10 16.29 3.13 -1.65
N GLN A 11 15.31 3.87 -1.16
CA GLN A 11 14.67 3.77 0.15
C GLN A 11 13.37 2.95 0.09
N TYR A 12 12.84 2.59 1.26
CA TYR A 12 11.65 1.74 1.35
C TYR A 12 10.41 2.52 1.80
N LEU A 13 9.25 2.13 1.29
CA LEU A 13 7.95 2.62 1.74
C LEU A 13 7.69 2.12 3.17
N ASN A 14 7.59 3.05 4.12
CA ASN A 14 7.36 2.79 5.53
C ASN A 14 6.10 3.48 6.05
N ILE A 15 5.61 3.00 7.18
CA ILE A 15 4.53 3.64 7.93
C ILE A 15 5.08 4.59 8.96
N TRP A 16 4.51 5.79 9.01
CA TRP A 16 4.89 6.85 9.92
C TRP A 16 3.70 7.26 10.82
N GLN A 17 4.00 7.91 11.94
CA GLN A 17 3.00 8.47 12.87
C GLN A 17 1.86 7.49 13.22
N ASN A 18 2.20 6.27 13.67
CA ASN A 18 1.19 5.29 14.05
C ASN A 18 0.14 5.05 12.95
N GLY A 19 0.56 4.89 11.68
CA GLY A 19 -0.34 4.47 10.62
C GLY A 19 -1.15 5.58 9.95
N SER A 20 -0.95 6.85 10.31
CA SER A 20 -1.65 7.96 9.66
C SER A 20 -1.09 8.31 8.28
N GLU A 21 0.16 7.91 8.01
CA GLU A 21 0.90 8.28 6.80
C GLU A 21 1.87 7.19 6.35
N THR A 22 2.15 7.16 5.05
CA THR A 22 3.25 6.42 4.42
C THR A 22 4.36 7.41 4.03
N ARG A 23 5.63 7.05 4.27
CA ARG A 23 6.80 7.88 3.96
C ARG A 23 7.98 7.01 3.54
N LEU A 24 8.98 7.59 2.88
CA LEU A 24 10.26 6.91 2.66
C LEU A 24 11.02 6.77 3.99
N ALA A 25 11.57 5.58 4.24
CA ALA A 25 12.50 5.33 5.34
C ALA A 25 13.87 4.91 4.80
N GLY A 26 14.92 5.20 5.59
CA GLY A 26 16.30 4.82 5.27
C GLY A 26 16.42 3.34 4.93
N SER A 27 17.42 2.99 4.10
CA SER A 27 17.61 1.62 3.60
C SER A 27 17.91 0.58 4.68
N ASN A 28 18.25 1.03 5.90
CA ASN A 28 18.43 0.19 7.09
C ASN A 28 17.13 -0.07 7.88
N VAL A 29 16.02 0.52 7.48
CA VAL A 29 14.69 0.25 8.06
C VAL A 29 14.04 -0.85 7.24
N GLN A 30 13.94 -2.04 7.82
CA GLN A 30 13.26 -3.15 7.17
C GLN A 30 11.75 -2.94 7.26
N THR A 31 11.10 -2.79 6.10
CA THR A 31 9.64 -2.68 6.00
C THR A 31 9.09 -3.89 5.26
N PHE A 32 7.98 -4.43 5.74
CA PHE A 32 7.34 -5.58 5.12
C PHE A 32 5.89 -5.30 4.77
N TRP A 33 5.47 -5.81 3.63
CA TRP A 33 4.13 -5.66 3.07
C TRP A 33 3.60 -7.02 2.63
N TRP A 34 2.33 -7.25 2.88
CA TRP A 34 1.62 -8.44 2.43
C TRP A 34 0.81 -8.07 1.20
N LEU A 35 1.05 -8.77 0.11
CA LEU A 35 0.20 -8.70 -1.08
C LEU A 35 -0.83 -9.82 -0.94
N ALA A 36 -2.03 -9.45 -0.49
CA ALA A 36 -3.13 -10.38 -0.38
C ALA A 36 -3.94 -10.31 -1.67
N GLN A 37 -3.70 -11.27 -2.57
CA GLN A 37 -4.52 -11.41 -3.76
C GLN A 37 -5.96 -11.67 -3.33
N GLN A 38 -6.86 -10.81 -3.76
CA GLN A 38 -8.29 -10.99 -3.54
C GLN A 38 -8.82 -11.85 -4.68
N HIS A 39 -9.49 -12.94 -4.33
CA HIS A 39 -10.22 -13.77 -5.31
C HIS A 39 -11.56 -13.12 -5.64
N ASP A 40 -11.54 -11.87 -6.11
CA ASP A 40 -12.69 -11.22 -6.72
C ASP A 40 -12.69 -11.46 -8.24
N GLN A 41 -13.79 -11.14 -8.93
CA GLN A 41 -13.89 -11.29 -10.39
C GLN A 41 -12.91 -10.38 -11.17
N LYS A 42 -12.24 -9.45 -10.47
CA LYS A 42 -11.36 -8.43 -11.04
C LYS A 42 -9.87 -8.76 -10.85
N ASN A 43 -9.52 -9.88 -10.20
CA ASN A 43 -8.14 -10.27 -9.88
C ASN A 43 -7.34 -9.17 -9.16
N THR A 44 -7.95 -8.49 -8.20
CA THR A 44 -7.30 -7.38 -7.49
C THR A 44 -6.41 -7.84 -6.34
N THR A 45 -5.55 -6.96 -5.84
CA THR A 45 -4.67 -7.19 -4.70
C THR A 45 -4.87 -6.12 -3.65
N ALA A 46 -5.01 -6.52 -2.39
CA ALA A 46 -4.90 -5.62 -1.25
C ALA A 46 -3.43 -5.55 -0.81
N ILE A 47 -2.92 -4.33 -0.62
CA ILE A 47 -1.58 -4.08 -0.10
C ILE A 47 -1.71 -3.83 1.40
N CYS A 48 -1.35 -4.84 2.20
CA CYS A 48 -1.56 -4.85 3.64
C CYS A 48 -0.25 -4.58 4.39
N PHE A 49 -0.33 -3.83 5.49
CA PHE A 49 0.78 -3.66 6.42
C PHE A 49 0.62 -4.62 7.62
N PRO A 50 1.54 -5.56 7.86
CA PRO A 50 1.34 -6.67 8.79
C PRO A 50 1.54 -6.32 10.28
N GLU A 51 2.18 -5.18 10.61
CA GLU A 51 2.49 -4.86 12.02
C GLU A 51 1.29 -4.36 12.84
N ARG A 52 0.08 -4.32 12.26
CA ARG A 52 -1.14 -3.97 12.99
C ARG A 52 -2.11 -5.14 13.01
N GLN A 53 -2.60 -5.46 14.20
CA GLN A 53 -3.67 -6.45 14.42
C GLN A 53 -4.95 -6.08 13.65
N ASP A 54 -5.15 -4.79 13.42
CA ASP A 54 -6.15 -4.27 12.51
C ASP A 54 -5.59 -4.31 11.09
N THR A 55 -6.21 -5.07 10.18
CA THR A 55 -5.82 -5.20 8.78
C THR A 55 -5.93 -3.85 8.03
N ARG A 56 -4.91 -3.01 8.18
CA ARG A 56 -4.79 -1.73 7.46
C ARG A 56 -4.27 -1.99 6.04
N VAL A 57 -4.90 -1.33 5.08
CA VAL A 57 -4.64 -1.48 3.64
C VAL A 57 -4.43 -0.12 2.98
N ALA A 58 -3.73 -0.11 1.84
CA ALA A 58 -3.64 1.08 0.99
C ALA A 58 -5.01 1.47 0.43
N ASP A 59 -5.44 2.70 0.68
CA ASP A 59 -6.74 3.27 0.30
C ASP A 59 -6.55 4.64 -0.37
N LEU A 60 -7.39 4.98 -1.33
CA LEU A 60 -7.49 6.34 -1.86
C LEU A 60 -8.00 7.28 -0.75
N HIS A 61 -7.31 8.40 -0.53
CA HIS A 61 -7.75 9.37 0.49
C HIS A 61 -9.17 9.88 0.19
N GLU A 62 -10.06 9.70 1.17
CA GLU A 62 -11.49 10.08 1.08
C GLU A 62 -12.23 9.45 -0.11
N GLY A 63 -11.72 8.35 -0.67
CA GLY A 63 -12.28 7.72 -1.86
C GLY A 63 -12.17 8.55 -3.14
N ASN A 64 -11.34 9.60 -3.15
CA ASN A 64 -11.14 10.46 -4.30
C ASN A 64 -10.20 9.79 -5.32
N SER A 65 -10.62 9.73 -6.59
CA SER A 65 -9.86 9.13 -7.68
C SER A 65 -9.18 10.15 -8.60
N GLY A 66 -9.13 11.43 -8.20
CA GLY A 66 -8.40 12.47 -8.91
C GLY A 66 -6.88 12.24 -8.94
N ASN A 67 -6.20 13.00 -9.79
CA ASN A 67 -4.73 13.03 -9.78
C ASN A 67 -4.20 13.64 -8.49
N ASP A 68 -2.97 13.26 -8.11
CA ASP A 68 -2.24 13.73 -6.92
C ASP A 68 -2.94 13.45 -5.58
N ILE A 69 -3.91 12.55 -5.57
CA ILE A 69 -4.57 12.11 -4.33
C ILE A 69 -3.60 11.24 -3.49
N PRO A 70 -3.40 11.57 -2.20
CA PRO A 70 -2.57 10.75 -1.33
C PRO A 70 -3.14 9.34 -1.15
N ILE A 71 -2.25 8.36 -1.00
CA ILE A 71 -2.61 7.00 -0.57
C ILE A 71 -2.50 6.92 0.95
N LYS A 72 -3.56 6.50 1.62
CA LYS A 72 -3.63 6.37 3.08
C LYS A 72 -3.68 4.90 3.50
N LEU A 73 -3.34 4.63 4.76
CA LEU A 73 -3.60 3.35 5.38
C LEU A 73 -4.88 3.40 6.20
N LEU A 74 -5.92 2.70 5.76
CA LEU A 74 -7.21 2.63 6.45
C LEU A 74 -7.60 1.17 6.71
N THR A 75 -8.57 0.97 7.60
CA THR A 75 -9.11 -0.38 7.87
C THR A 75 -9.74 -0.95 6.62
N TRP A 76 -9.46 -2.22 6.34
CA TRP A 76 -10.12 -2.93 5.24
C TRP A 76 -11.66 -2.85 5.36
N ASN A 77 -12.31 -2.36 4.29
CA ASN A 77 -13.75 -2.26 4.16
C ASN A 77 -14.29 -2.96 2.90
N GLY A 78 -13.42 -3.51 2.06
CA GLY A 78 -13.80 -4.24 0.84
C GLY A 78 -14.15 -3.37 -0.37
N GLY A 79 -14.05 -2.04 -0.23
CA GLY A 79 -14.29 -1.09 -1.31
C GLY A 79 -13.22 -1.12 -2.40
N ASP A 80 -13.59 -0.71 -3.61
CA ASP A 80 -12.67 -0.70 -4.75
C ASP A 80 -11.53 0.31 -4.60
N THR A 81 -11.68 1.32 -3.73
CA THR A 81 -10.61 2.27 -3.37
C THR A 81 -9.44 1.63 -2.63
N GLN A 82 -9.62 0.40 -2.13
CA GLN A 82 -8.61 -0.37 -1.39
C GLN A 82 -8.01 -1.52 -2.22
N LYS A 83 -8.39 -1.61 -3.49
CA LYS A 83 -8.05 -2.73 -4.38
C LYS A 83 -7.14 -2.22 -5.50
N TRP A 84 -6.03 -2.90 -5.71
CA TRP A 84 -4.98 -2.48 -6.62
C TRP A 84 -4.70 -3.55 -7.67
N ILE A 85 -4.37 -3.13 -8.88
CA ILE A 85 -3.89 -3.99 -9.96
C ILE A 85 -2.39 -3.74 -10.11
N PHE A 86 -1.60 -4.82 -10.10
CA PHE A 86 -0.18 -4.75 -10.43
C PHE A 86 -0.01 -5.00 -11.91
N GLU A 87 0.26 -3.94 -12.67
CA GLU A 87 0.52 -4.04 -14.10
C GLU A 87 2.03 -4.13 -14.35
N ARG A 88 2.43 -5.01 -15.27
CA ARG A 88 3.79 -5.03 -15.76
C ARG A 88 3.98 -3.87 -16.72
N ILE A 89 4.81 -2.90 -16.34
CA ILE A 89 5.26 -1.86 -17.26
C ILE A 89 6.34 -2.48 -18.15
N SER A 90 6.19 -2.33 -19.46
CA SER A 90 7.25 -2.66 -20.43
C SER A 90 8.17 -1.46 -20.59
N ASP A 91 9.47 -1.69 -20.45
CA ASP A 91 10.51 -0.73 -20.83
C ASP A 91 10.60 -0.56 -22.35
#